data_AF-A6R5C0-F1
#
_entry.id   AF-A6R5C0-F1
#
_cell.length_a   1.000
_cell.length_b   1.000
_cell.length_c   1.000
_cell.angle_alpha   90.00
_cell.angle_beta   90.00
_cell.angle_gamma   90.00
#
_symmetry.space_group_name_H-M   'P 1'
#
loop_
_entity.id
_entity.type
_entity.pdbx_description
1 polymer ?
#
loop_
_entity_poly.entity_id
_entity_poly.type
_entity_poly.pdbx_seq_one_letter_code
_entity_poly.pdbx_strand_id
1 'polypeptide(L)'
;MTPPFTFSSIPTIDLSLANSPTTKPALLRKLHYTLISVGFLYVSNHGVPENVIADLVNVVPQLFSLPEAAKDEIALRNSAHFLGYSGVGTETTRGIADRREQVEFATELDVTYQPGKPLYERLRGPNQCPPLLP
;
A
#
# COMPACT_ATOMS: atom_id res chain seq x y z
N MET A 1 -24.52 14.50 -24.36
CA MET A 1 -25.08 14.30 -23.00
C MET A 1 -23.96 13.80 -22.12
N THR A 2 -23.58 14.56 -21.10
CA THR A 2 -22.66 14.09 -20.04
C THR A 2 -23.36 12.96 -19.30
N PRO A 3 -22.71 11.80 -19.05
CA PRO A 3 -23.34 10.76 -18.23
C PRO A 3 -23.68 11.35 -16.86
N PRO A 4 -24.88 11.05 -16.29
CA PRO A 4 -25.21 11.51 -14.95
C PRO A 4 -24.15 11.01 -13.98
N PHE A 5 -23.60 11.90 -13.16
CA PHE A 5 -22.69 11.49 -12.09
C PHE A 5 -23.42 10.50 -11.18
N THR A 6 -22.85 9.32 -10.99
CA THR A 6 -23.46 8.22 -10.24
C THR A 6 -23.43 8.44 -8.72
N PHE A 7 -22.74 9.48 -8.23
CA PHE A 7 -22.64 9.85 -6.80
C PHE A 7 -22.25 11.33 -6.60
N SER A 8 -22.54 11.88 -5.41
CA SER A 8 -22.24 13.26 -5.01
C SER A 8 -21.17 13.39 -3.91
N SER A 9 -20.75 12.27 -3.31
CA SER A 9 -19.73 12.21 -2.26
C SER A 9 -19.11 10.81 -2.19
N ILE A 10 -17.85 10.70 -1.75
CA ILE A 10 -17.20 9.41 -1.46
C ILE A 10 -17.84 8.79 -0.21
N PRO A 11 -18.45 7.59 -0.28
CA PRO A 11 -19.09 6.96 0.88
C PRO A 11 -18.08 6.53 1.95
N THR A 12 -18.45 6.70 3.22
CA THR A 12 -17.74 6.11 4.36
C THR A 12 -18.38 4.78 4.77
N ILE A 13 -17.56 3.74 4.91
CA ILE A 13 -17.93 2.39 5.32
C ILE A 13 -17.50 2.16 6.77
N ASP A 14 -18.46 1.95 7.67
CA ASP A 14 -18.21 1.55 9.05
C ASP A 14 -17.95 0.04 9.11
N LEU A 15 -16.68 -0.34 9.31
CA LEU A 15 -16.28 -1.74 9.29
C LEU A 15 -16.69 -2.50 10.55
N SER A 16 -17.00 -1.80 11.65
CA SER A 16 -17.44 -2.45 12.90
C SER A 16 -18.76 -3.20 12.74
N LEU A 17 -19.59 -2.80 11.75
CA LEU A 17 -20.82 -3.50 11.38
C LEU A 17 -20.58 -4.93 10.88
N ALA A 18 -19.35 -5.31 10.53
CA ALA A 18 -18.99 -6.68 10.18
C ALA A 18 -19.00 -7.62 11.40
N ASN A 19 -18.91 -7.08 12.62
CA ASN A 19 -18.76 -7.85 13.86
C ASN A 19 -20.08 -8.46 14.38
N SER A 20 -21.23 -8.09 13.79
CA SER A 20 -22.52 -8.69 14.14
C SER A 20 -23.20 -9.31 12.91
N PRO A 21 -23.74 -10.55 13.02
CA PRO A 21 -24.55 -11.16 11.97
C PRO A 21 -25.77 -10.32 11.54
N THR A 22 -26.30 -9.47 12.43
CA THR A 22 -27.49 -8.65 12.12
C THR A 22 -27.17 -7.43 11.27
N THR A 23 -25.98 -6.84 11.46
CA THR A 23 -25.54 -5.62 10.75
C THR A 23 -24.74 -5.91 9.49
N LYS A 24 -24.03 -7.04 9.46
CA LYS A 24 -23.15 -7.45 8.35
C LYS A 24 -23.86 -7.47 6.98
N PRO A 25 -25.11 -7.95 6.82
CA PRO A 25 -25.78 -7.93 5.52
C PRO A 25 -25.99 -6.51 4.95
N ALA A 26 -26.30 -5.53 5.82
CA ALA A 26 -26.47 -4.14 5.40
C ALA A 26 -25.13 -3.50 4.99
N LEU A 27 -24.08 -3.77 5.76
CA LEU A 27 -22.71 -3.39 5.41
C LEU A 27 -22.31 -3.94 4.04
N LEU A 28 -22.51 -5.23 3.79
CA LEU A 28 -22.13 -5.87 2.52
C LEU A 28 -22.88 -5.29 1.33
N ARG A 29 -24.18 -5.00 1.47
CA ARG A 29 -24.96 -4.31 0.41
C ARG A 29 -24.39 -2.93 0.11
N LYS A 30 -24.09 -2.15 1.15
CA LYS A 30 -23.51 -0.80 1.00
C LYS A 30 -22.11 -0.87 0.37
N LEU A 31 -21.28 -1.81 0.81
CA LEU A 31 -19.93 -2.02 0.29
C LEU A 31 -19.98 -2.42 -1.20
N HIS A 32 -20.85 -3.36 -1.57
CA HIS A 32 -21.04 -3.76 -2.96
C HIS A 32 -21.44 -2.59 -3.86
N TYR A 33 -22.46 -1.80 -3.46
CA TYR A 33 -22.83 -0.59 -4.20
C TYR A 33 -21.66 0.39 -4.34
N THR A 34 -20.92 0.61 -3.24
CA THR A 34 -19.81 1.56 -3.23
C THR A 34 -18.69 1.11 -4.18
N LEU A 35 -18.32 -0.18 -4.15
CA LEU A 35 -17.28 -0.72 -5.04
C LEU A 35 -17.68 -0.69 -6.52
N ILE A 36 -18.93 -1.01 -6.84
CA ILE A 36 -19.39 -1.18 -8.23
C ILE A 36 -19.87 0.14 -8.86
N SER A 37 -20.52 1.01 -8.09
CA SER A 37 -21.17 2.23 -8.62
C SER A 37 -20.39 3.51 -8.34
N VAL A 38 -19.50 3.51 -7.34
CA VAL A 38 -18.68 4.68 -6.97
C VAL A 38 -17.19 4.45 -7.30
N GLY A 39 -16.64 3.30 -6.93
CA GLY A 39 -15.23 2.94 -7.15
C GLY A 39 -14.25 3.48 -6.09
N PHE A 40 -14.73 4.30 -5.14
CA PHE A 40 -13.93 4.86 -4.04
C PHE A 40 -14.73 4.82 -2.73
N LEU A 41 -14.02 4.69 -1.60
CA LEU A 41 -14.61 4.74 -0.27
C LEU A 41 -13.62 5.25 0.79
N TYR A 42 -14.16 5.78 1.87
CA TYR A 42 -13.45 5.85 3.16
C TYR A 42 -13.87 4.67 4.03
N VAL A 43 -13.00 4.25 4.94
CA VAL A 43 -13.31 3.25 5.96
C VAL A 43 -13.18 3.90 7.34
N SER A 44 -14.15 3.65 8.22
CA SER A 44 -14.11 4.03 9.63
C SER A 44 -14.25 2.80 10.52
N ASN A 45 -13.86 2.93 11.79
CA ASN A 45 -13.93 1.84 12.79
C ASN A 45 -13.27 0.53 12.30
N HIS A 46 -12.14 0.65 11.60
CA HIS A 46 -11.38 -0.47 11.03
C HIS A 46 -10.63 -1.31 12.06
N GLY A 47 -10.50 -0.83 13.30
CA GLY A 47 -9.81 -1.54 14.38
C GLY A 47 -8.29 -1.40 14.38
N VAL A 48 -7.68 -0.81 13.34
CA VAL A 48 -6.26 -0.39 13.38
C VAL A 48 -6.05 0.60 14.53
N PRO A 49 -5.11 0.34 15.46
CA PRO A 49 -4.82 1.25 16.56
C PRO A 49 -4.31 2.62 16.07
N GLU A 50 -4.76 3.69 16.71
CA GLU A 50 -4.37 5.07 16.36
C GLU A 50 -2.87 5.31 16.46
N ASN A 51 -2.17 4.66 17.41
CA ASN A 51 -0.73 4.79 17.55
C ASN A 51 0.01 4.24 16.32
N VAL A 52 -0.44 3.14 15.72
CA VAL A 52 0.17 2.58 14.51
C VAL A 52 0.07 3.57 13.35
N ILE A 53 -1.07 4.25 13.21
CA ILE A 53 -1.28 5.26 12.17
C ILE A 53 -0.39 6.49 12.43
N ALA A 54 -0.36 6.97 13.68
CA ALA A 54 0.47 8.10 14.08
C ALA A 54 1.97 7.82 13.87
N ASP A 55 2.45 6.64 14.27
CA ASP A 55 3.85 6.23 14.12
C ASP A 55 4.24 6.20 12.63
N LEU A 56 3.37 5.63 11.77
CA LEU A 56 3.59 5.61 10.32
C LEU A 56 3.62 7.03 9.73
N VAL A 57 2.67 7.90 10.08
CA VAL A 57 2.62 9.28 9.60
C VAL A 57 3.85 10.07 10.04
N ASN A 58 4.41 9.76 11.21
CA ASN A 58 5.61 10.41 11.74
C ASN A 58 6.90 9.92 11.07
N VAL A 59 7.03 8.62 10.78
CA VAL A 59 8.28 8.04 10.26
C VAL A 59 8.46 8.26 8.75
N VAL A 60 7.37 8.27 7.97
CA VAL A 60 7.46 8.35 6.50
C VAL A 60 8.17 9.63 6.01
N PRO A 61 7.88 10.85 6.53
CA PRO A 61 8.62 12.05 6.15
C PRO A 61 10.10 12.00 6.54
N GLN A 62 10.43 11.35 7.66
CA GLN A 62 11.82 11.19 8.11
C GLN A 62 12.59 10.28 7.15
N LEU A 63 11.96 9.20 6.67
CA LEU A 63 12.53 8.33 5.65
C LEU A 63 12.91 9.08 4.39
N PHE A 64 11.98 9.86 3.83
CA PHE A 64 12.25 10.58 2.58
C PHE A 64 13.16 11.80 2.78
N SER A 65 13.37 12.23 4.03
CA SER A 65 14.37 13.25 4.38
C SER A 65 15.78 12.69 4.55
N LEU A 66 15.98 11.37 4.50
CA LEU A 66 17.30 10.75 4.58
C LEU A 66 18.18 11.19 3.39
N PRO A 67 19.51 11.27 3.57
CA PRO A 67 20.44 11.49 2.47
C PRO A 67 20.29 10.43 1.38
N GLU A 68 20.51 10.81 0.12
CA GLU A 68 20.33 9.89 -1.03
C GLU A 68 21.13 8.59 -0.86
N ALA A 69 22.35 8.67 -0.32
CA ALA A 69 23.19 7.49 -0.05
C ALA A 69 22.50 6.48 0.90
N ALA A 70 21.80 6.95 1.92
CA ALA A 70 21.08 6.09 2.86
C ALA A 70 19.80 5.49 2.22
N LYS A 71 19.14 6.23 1.34
CA LYS A 71 18.01 5.70 0.55
C LYS A 71 18.50 4.67 -0.48
N ASP A 72 19.69 4.87 -1.04
CA ASP A 72 20.33 3.95 -1.99
C ASP A 72 20.75 2.61 -1.37
N GLU A 73 21.04 2.57 -0.05
CA GLU A 73 21.32 1.33 0.68
C GLU A 73 20.15 0.35 0.59
N ILE A 74 18.92 0.87 0.60
CA ILE A 74 17.69 0.08 0.50
C ILE A 74 17.10 0.09 -0.91
N ALA A 75 17.85 0.49 -1.94
CA ALA A 75 17.31 0.62 -3.30
C ALA A 75 16.67 -0.67 -3.81
N LEU A 76 15.53 -0.57 -4.52
CA LEU A 76 14.79 -1.70 -5.07
C LEU A 76 15.67 -2.62 -5.94
N ARG A 77 16.67 -2.06 -6.65
CA ARG A 77 17.65 -2.82 -7.46
C ARG A 77 18.50 -3.81 -6.65
N ASN A 78 18.60 -3.61 -5.33
CA ASN A 78 19.32 -4.50 -4.42
C ASN A 78 18.46 -5.72 -4.01
N SER A 79 17.15 -5.68 -4.27
CA SER A 79 16.20 -6.74 -3.92
C SER A 79 15.77 -7.54 -5.13
N ALA A 80 15.96 -8.86 -5.06
CA ALA A 80 15.40 -9.80 -6.04
C ALA A 80 13.86 -9.90 -5.97
N HIS A 81 13.25 -9.30 -4.93
CA HIS A 81 11.83 -9.41 -4.58
C HIS A 81 11.03 -8.16 -4.93
N PHE A 82 11.67 -7.15 -5.54
CA PHE A 82 11.07 -5.83 -5.84
C PHE A 82 10.59 -5.07 -4.60
N LEU A 83 11.33 -5.17 -3.50
CA LEU A 83 11.09 -4.43 -2.24
C LEU A 83 12.25 -3.48 -1.98
N GLY A 84 12.02 -2.20 -1.74
CA GLY A 84 13.09 -1.23 -1.49
C GLY A 84 12.73 0.19 -1.87
N TYR A 85 13.72 1.04 -2.11
CA TYR A 85 13.54 2.43 -2.53
C TYR A 85 13.64 2.60 -4.05
N SER A 86 12.73 3.40 -4.59
CA SER A 86 12.68 3.85 -5.98
C SER A 86 12.71 5.38 -6.01
N GLY A 87 13.75 5.94 -6.65
CA GLY A 87 13.96 7.39 -6.71
C GLY A 87 12.97 8.13 -7.62
N VAL A 88 13.05 9.46 -7.64
CA VAL A 88 12.14 10.28 -8.44
C VAL A 88 12.26 9.96 -9.94
N GLY A 89 11.13 9.61 -10.57
CA GLY A 89 11.07 9.36 -12.01
C GLY A 89 11.57 8.00 -12.45
N THR A 90 11.85 7.08 -11.52
CA THR A 90 12.27 5.71 -11.87
C THR A 90 11.11 4.85 -12.37
N GLU A 91 9.89 5.10 -11.87
CA GLU A 91 8.68 4.43 -12.34
C GLU A 91 8.04 5.14 -13.53
N THR A 92 7.40 4.36 -14.40
CA THR A 92 6.78 4.85 -15.64
C THR A 92 5.37 4.31 -15.79
N THR A 93 4.38 5.21 -15.79
CA THR A 93 2.98 4.87 -16.03
C THR A 93 2.54 5.39 -17.40
N ARG A 94 2.02 4.51 -18.26
CA ARG A 94 1.65 4.83 -19.67
C ARG A 94 2.78 5.49 -20.49
N GLY A 95 4.02 5.09 -20.23
CA GLY A 95 5.21 5.63 -20.91
C GLY A 95 5.66 7.01 -20.39
N ILE A 96 5.04 7.54 -19.34
CA ILE A 96 5.41 8.82 -18.71
C ILE A 96 6.01 8.54 -17.34
N ALA A 97 7.14 9.17 -17.03
CA ALA A 97 7.79 9.03 -15.74
C ALA A 97 6.96 9.65 -14.60
N ASP A 98 6.78 8.89 -13.52
CA ASP A 98 6.01 9.31 -12.35
C ASP A 98 6.87 10.23 -11.47
N ARG A 99 6.32 11.40 -11.10
CA ARG A 99 7.02 12.41 -10.31
C ARG A 99 6.88 12.14 -8.81
N ARG A 100 7.39 10.98 -8.38
CA ARG A 100 7.41 10.53 -6.98
C ARG A 100 8.67 9.72 -6.73
N GLU A 101 9.16 9.80 -5.51
CA GLU A 101 9.95 8.73 -4.91
C GLU A 101 9.02 7.82 -4.10
N GLN A 102 9.45 6.58 -3.86
CA GLN A 102 8.65 5.61 -3.09
C GLN A 102 9.52 4.56 -2.43
N VAL A 103 8.93 3.87 -1.45
CA VAL A 103 9.51 2.65 -0.87
C VAL A 103 8.45 1.54 -0.88
N GLU A 104 8.79 0.40 -1.45
CA GLU A 104 7.91 -0.78 -1.48
C GLU A 104 8.19 -1.70 -0.29
N PHE A 105 7.15 -1.94 0.50
CA PHE A 105 7.14 -2.92 1.59
C PHE A 105 6.08 -3.99 1.34
N ALA A 106 6.33 -5.19 1.85
CA ALA A 106 5.40 -6.30 1.83
C ALA A 106 5.46 -7.09 3.15
N THR A 107 4.72 -8.20 3.22
CA THR A 107 4.86 -9.16 4.31
C THR A 107 6.31 -9.62 4.41
N GLU A 108 6.88 -9.55 5.62
CA GLU A 108 8.23 -10.07 5.88
C GLU A 108 8.27 -11.59 5.66
N LEU A 109 9.15 -12.05 4.76
CA LEU A 109 9.24 -13.44 4.35
C LEU A 109 10.70 -13.86 4.14
N ASP A 110 11.01 -15.11 4.43
CA ASP A 110 12.31 -15.68 4.08
C ASP A 110 12.43 -15.95 2.57
N VAL A 111 13.67 -15.92 2.08
CA VAL A 111 13.97 -16.30 0.70
C VAL A 111 13.82 -17.81 0.53
N THR A 112 12.89 -18.23 -0.34
CA THR A 112 12.66 -19.65 -0.64
C THR A 112 13.18 -20.09 -2.01
N TYR A 113 13.47 -19.15 -2.91
CA TYR A 113 13.87 -19.44 -4.28
C TYR A 113 15.22 -20.18 -4.35
N GLN A 114 15.30 -21.17 -5.24
CA GLN A 114 16.53 -21.88 -5.61
C GLN A 114 16.58 -22.14 -7.12
N PRO A 115 17.77 -22.32 -7.74
CA PRO A 115 17.88 -22.72 -9.13
C PRO A 115 17.02 -23.95 -9.45
N GLY A 116 16.20 -23.87 -10.50
CA GLY A 116 15.26 -24.93 -10.90
C GLY A 116 13.85 -24.79 -10.30
N LYS A 117 13.61 -23.84 -9.39
CA LYS A 117 12.27 -23.49 -8.92
C LYS A 117 11.56 -22.51 -9.87
N PRO A 118 10.21 -22.43 -9.82
CA PRO A 118 9.46 -21.42 -10.57
C PRO A 118 9.93 -19.99 -10.26
N LEU A 119 10.03 -19.16 -11.30
CA LEU A 119 10.56 -17.79 -11.16
C LEU A 119 9.75 -16.90 -10.22
N TYR A 120 8.44 -17.12 -10.09
CA TYR A 120 7.59 -16.32 -9.20
C TYR A 120 7.99 -16.47 -7.72
N GLU A 121 8.69 -17.56 -7.34
CA GLU A 121 9.20 -17.72 -5.98
C GLU A 121 10.27 -16.65 -5.66
N ARG A 122 10.89 -16.03 -6.67
CA ARG A 122 11.77 -14.87 -6.47
C ARG A 122 11.05 -13.64 -5.96
N LEU A 123 9.72 -13.55 -6.01
CA LEU A 123 8.98 -12.41 -5.46
C LEU A 123 8.82 -12.49 -3.92
N ARG A 124 9.39 -13.53 -3.28
CA ARG A 124 9.29 -13.75 -1.83
C ARG A 124 10.65 -13.56 -1.19
N GLY A 125 10.72 -12.63 -0.25
CA GLY A 125 11.91 -12.40 0.58
C GLY A 125 11.75 -11.17 1.47
N PRO A 126 12.83 -10.78 2.17
CA PRO A 126 12.76 -9.80 3.24
C PRO A 126 12.58 -8.37 2.72
N ASN A 127 12.00 -7.50 3.54
CA ASN A 127 11.98 -6.07 3.27
C ASN A 127 13.39 -5.48 3.44
N GLN A 128 13.65 -4.35 2.76
CA GLN A 128 14.85 -3.56 2.99
C GLN A 128 14.49 -2.37 3.89
N CYS A 129 15.00 -2.35 5.12
CA CYS A 129 14.75 -1.26 6.07
C CYS A 129 16.03 -0.43 6.30
N PRO A 130 15.94 0.91 6.28
CA PRO A 130 17.10 1.75 6.51
C PRO A 130 17.52 1.64 7.99
N PRO A 131 18.81 1.42 8.31
CA PRO A 131 19.26 1.20 9.68
C PRO A 131 19.12 2.43 10.59
N LEU A 132 18.88 3.61 10.01
CA LEU A 132 18.77 4.90 10.71
C LEU A 132 17.34 5.23 11.17
N LEU A 133 16.36 4.37 10.91
CA LEU A 133 14.97 4.54 11.37
C LEU A 133 14.55 3.34 12.23
N PRO A 134 13.68 3.58 13.23
CA PRO A 134 13.15 2.52 14.09
C PRO A 134 12.29 1.50 13.34
#